data_AF-A0A644ZTZ2-F1
#
_entry.id   AF-A0A644ZTZ2-F1
#
_cell.length_a   1.000
_cell.length_b   1.000
_cell.length_c   1.000
_cell.angle_alpha   90.00
_cell.angle_beta   90.00
_cell.angle_gamma   90.00
#
_symmetry.space_group_name_H-M   'P 1'
#
loop_
_entity.id
_entity.type
_entity.pdbx_description
1 polymer ?
#
loop_
_entity_poly.entity_id
_entity_poly.type
_entity_poly.pdbx_seq_one_letter_code
_entity_poly.pdbx_strand_id
1 'polypeptide(L)'
;MTSFKAIGKEIFVVCITIIFITVMIMSNSNKVYTKVETNKVSGVVMKSDGVNIGVVASEEIGNKAIEIVKERYLAKTKVKGIKTVVVNNKITYEKTTCNESEIYSAEDLSNKIIENNNNKNNVISFTIVKESEAMPVISSPREKLVALNSSLHTPTVGWLTSYFGVRDGIMHKGIDVAANLGTPIEAALDGTVSFSGIQNGYGKVVKIDHGNGMETIYAHCNKLYVNTGDTIKKGMHIADVGSTGDSTGPHLHFEVKVNGNPVDPLKYGSKNQY
;
A
#
# COMPACT_ATOMS: atom_id res chain seq x y z
N MET A 1 68.91 61.53 -3.43
CA MET A 1 68.44 60.29 -4.10
C MET A 1 68.53 59.09 -3.13
N THR A 2 67.98 59.24 -1.92
CA THR A 2 68.19 58.31 -0.79
C THR A 2 66.89 57.87 -0.10
N SER A 3 65.73 58.40 -0.52
CA SER A 3 64.43 58.09 0.11
C SER A 3 63.72 56.85 -0.50
N PHE A 4 63.99 56.51 -1.76
CA PHE A 4 63.32 55.38 -2.42
C PHE A 4 63.84 53.98 -2.03
N LYS A 5 65.07 53.88 -1.50
CA LYS A 5 65.69 52.59 -1.13
C LYS A 5 65.23 52.06 0.23
N ALA A 6 64.75 52.93 1.12
CA ALA A 6 64.23 52.56 2.44
C ALA A 6 62.81 51.99 2.36
N ILE A 7 61.94 52.65 1.58
CA ILE A 7 60.53 52.27 1.40
C ILE A 7 60.40 50.89 0.74
N GLY A 8 61.25 50.57 -0.25
CA GLY A 8 61.25 49.25 -0.88
C GLY A 8 61.69 48.11 0.05
N LYS A 9 62.53 48.39 1.05
CA LYS A 9 62.97 47.39 2.04
C LYS A 9 61.88 47.11 3.08
N GLU A 10 61.17 48.14 3.54
CA GLU A 10 60.05 47.97 4.47
C GLU A 10 58.86 47.27 3.84
N ILE A 11 58.50 47.62 2.60
CA ILE A 11 57.43 46.93 1.86
C ILE A 11 57.78 45.45 1.60
N PHE A 12 59.04 45.16 1.26
CA PHE A 12 59.50 43.78 1.03
C PHE A 12 59.48 42.93 2.31
N VAL A 13 59.84 43.51 3.47
CA VAL A 13 59.78 42.84 4.77
C VAL A 13 58.32 42.57 5.19
N VAL A 14 57.41 43.54 4.97
CA VAL A 14 55.97 43.37 5.26
C VAL A 14 55.33 42.32 4.36
N CYS A 15 55.70 42.25 3.08
CA CYS A 15 55.20 41.21 2.18
C CYS A 15 55.70 39.80 2.58
N ILE A 16 56.97 39.66 2.98
CA ILE A 16 57.51 38.37 3.44
C ILE A 16 56.85 37.93 4.75
N THR A 17 56.64 38.83 5.71
CA THR A 17 55.98 38.46 6.98
C THR A 17 54.51 38.10 6.78
N ILE A 18 53.79 38.80 5.89
CA ILE A 18 52.40 38.43 5.55
C ILE A 18 52.36 37.05 4.86
N ILE A 19 53.28 36.77 3.94
CA ILE A 19 53.38 35.45 3.28
C ILE A 19 53.67 34.36 4.31
N PHE A 20 54.63 34.58 5.23
CA PHE A 20 54.93 33.63 6.30
C PHE A 20 53.74 33.42 7.25
N ILE A 21 53.00 34.47 7.61
CA ILE A 21 51.78 34.37 8.43
C ILE A 21 50.71 33.55 7.69
N THR A 22 50.49 33.78 6.39
CA THR A 22 49.54 32.99 5.61
C THR A 22 49.97 31.53 5.47
N VAL A 23 51.25 31.23 5.25
CA VAL A 23 51.77 29.86 5.16
C VAL A 23 51.71 29.15 6.51
N MET A 24 51.90 29.87 7.62
CA MET A 24 51.75 29.33 8.98
C MET A 24 50.28 29.08 9.35
N ILE A 25 49.34 29.92 8.88
CA ILE A 25 47.89 29.67 8.99
C ILE A 25 47.47 28.45 8.15
N MET A 26 48.06 28.27 6.97
CA MET A 26 47.80 27.11 6.10
C MET A 26 48.46 25.82 6.60
N SER A 27 49.58 25.92 7.34
CA SER A 27 50.26 24.75 7.94
C SER A 27 49.70 24.39 9.31
N ASN A 28 49.05 25.32 10.01
CA ASN A 28 48.37 25.07 11.28
C ASN A 28 46.87 24.80 11.12
N SER A 29 46.41 24.54 9.89
CA SER A 29 45.17 23.81 9.67
C SER A 29 45.43 22.31 9.93
N ASN A 30 45.90 21.99 11.15
CA ASN A 30 45.60 20.71 11.73
C ASN A 30 44.08 20.65 11.76
N LYS A 31 43.47 20.09 10.71
CA LYS A 31 42.14 19.53 10.79
C LYS A 31 42.24 18.54 11.92
N VAL A 32 41.83 18.99 13.10
CA VAL A 32 41.38 18.11 14.15
C VAL A 32 40.23 17.39 13.48
N TYR A 33 40.55 16.25 12.87
CA TYR A 33 39.56 15.22 12.65
C TYR A 33 39.20 14.79 14.06
N THR A 34 38.29 15.55 14.68
CA THR A 34 37.45 14.96 15.70
C THR A 34 36.85 13.78 14.97
N LYS A 35 37.35 12.59 15.30
CA LYS A 35 36.63 11.37 15.03
C LYS A 35 35.30 11.65 15.69
N VAL A 36 34.29 12.02 14.90
CA VAL A 36 32.92 12.09 15.38
C VAL A 36 32.69 10.66 15.79
N GLU A 37 32.86 10.38 17.08
CA GLU A 37 32.29 9.20 17.69
C GLU A 37 30.81 9.39 17.44
N THR A 38 30.35 8.81 16.35
CA THR A 38 28.95 8.71 16.06
C THR A 38 28.42 7.87 17.20
N ASN A 39 27.87 8.54 18.21
CA ASN A 39 27.17 7.88 19.29
C ASN A 39 26.07 7.08 18.63
N LYS A 40 26.34 5.79 18.44
CA LYS A 40 25.40 4.87 17.82
C LYS A 40 24.27 4.72 18.82
N VAL A 41 23.11 5.20 18.42
CA VAL A 41 21.89 5.14 19.21
C VAL A 41 21.06 3.95 18.76
N SER A 42 20.29 3.40 19.70
CA SER A 42 19.31 2.38 19.38
C SER A 42 18.13 3.01 18.66
N GLY A 43 17.64 2.35 17.62
CA GLY A 43 16.43 2.75 16.93
C GLY A 43 15.72 1.52 16.36
N VAL A 44 14.64 1.77 15.63
CA VAL A 44 13.93 0.74 14.87
C VAL A 44 13.81 1.18 13.42
N VAL A 45 14.17 0.29 12.50
CA VAL A 45 13.87 0.44 11.08
C VAL A 45 12.40 0.14 10.91
N MET A 46 11.66 1.14 10.47
CA MET A 46 10.28 0.96 10.04
C MET A 46 10.28 0.46 8.60
N LYS A 47 9.51 -0.59 8.33
CA LYS A 47 9.33 -1.17 7.00
C LYS A 47 7.86 -1.21 6.61
N SER A 48 7.59 -1.03 5.32
CA SER A 48 6.29 -1.21 4.69
C SER A 48 6.41 -2.32 3.65
N ASP A 49 5.68 -3.43 3.84
CA ASP A 49 5.78 -4.64 3.01
C ASP A 49 7.23 -5.15 2.82
N GLY A 50 8.04 -5.00 3.86
CA GLY A 50 9.45 -5.40 3.87
C GLY A 50 10.42 -4.36 3.27
N VAL A 51 9.93 -3.23 2.74
CA VAL A 51 10.76 -2.14 2.23
C VAL A 51 11.06 -1.13 3.33
N ASN A 52 12.33 -0.73 3.49
CA ASN A 52 12.74 0.26 4.48
C ASN A 52 12.19 1.65 4.16
N ILE A 53 11.50 2.28 5.12
CA ILE A 53 10.90 3.61 4.93
C ILE A 53 11.61 4.70 5.75
N GLY A 54 12.18 4.32 6.89
CA GLY A 54 13.01 5.19 7.72
C GLY A 54 13.41 4.53 9.03
N VAL A 55 14.29 5.18 9.77
CA VAL A 55 14.65 4.78 11.14
C VAL A 55 14.00 5.75 12.12
N VAL A 56 13.41 5.24 13.19
CA VAL A 56 12.77 6.03 14.26
C VAL A 56 13.25 5.56 15.63
N ALA A 57 13.08 6.38 16.66
CA ALA A 57 13.52 6.05 18.01
C ALA A 57 12.77 4.85 18.61
N SER A 58 11.49 4.65 18.25
CA SER A 58 10.65 3.55 18.72
C SER A 58 9.48 3.26 17.78
N GLU A 59 8.85 2.09 17.95
CA GLU A 59 7.63 1.73 17.19
C GLU A 59 6.50 2.74 17.41
N GLU A 60 6.41 3.32 18.61
CA GLU A 60 5.43 4.36 18.95
C GLU A 60 5.58 5.60 18.04
N ILE A 61 6.82 6.05 17.81
CA ILE A 61 7.11 7.18 16.93
C ILE A 61 6.76 6.84 15.47
N GLY A 62 7.04 5.62 15.02
CA GLY A 62 6.65 5.15 13.69
C GLY A 62 5.13 5.10 13.50
N ASN A 63 4.41 4.60 14.51
CA ASN A 63 2.94 4.56 14.49
C ASN A 63 2.35 5.98 14.52
N LYS A 64 2.94 6.90 15.29
CA LYS A 64 2.55 8.32 15.30
C LYS A 64 2.75 8.97 13.94
N ALA A 65 3.83 8.65 13.22
CA ALA A 65 4.04 9.13 11.85
C ALA A 65 2.91 8.67 10.91
N ILE A 66 2.47 7.41 11.02
CA ILE A 66 1.34 6.88 10.24
C ILE A 66 0.06 7.67 10.51
N GLU A 67 -0.26 7.95 11.78
CA GLU A 67 -1.46 8.70 12.14
C GLU A 67 -1.43 10.12 11.55
N ILE A 68 -0.29 10.82 11.60
CA ILE A 68 -0.12 12.12 10.95
C ILE A 68 -0.36 12.04 9.43
N VAL A 69 0.15 10.98 8.79
CA VAL A 69 -0.11 10.76 7.35
C VAL A 69 -1.61 10.57 7.10
N LYS A 70 -2.29 9.72 7.88
CA LYS A 70 -3.74 9.50 7.74
C LYS A 70 -4.52 10.81 7.86
N GLU A 71 -4.26 11.60 8.89
CA GLU A 71 -4.91 12.90 9.12
C GLU A 71 -4.71 13.86 7.94
N ARG A 72 -3.51 13.92 7.37
CA ARG A 72 -3.21 14.80 6.22
C ARG A 72 -3.86 14.33 4.94
N TYR A 73 -3.93 13.02 4.70
CA TYR A 73 -4.67 12.48 3.57
C TYR A 73 -6.17 12.78 3.70
N LEU A 74 -6.73 12.56 4.90
CA LEU A 74 -8.12 12.88 5.20
C LEU A 74 -8.45 14.36 4.94
N ALA A 75 -7.62 15.26 5.45
CA ALA A 75 -7.79 16.71 5.26
C ALA A 75 -7.80 17.12 3.76
N LYS A 76 -7.04 16.43 2.90
CA LYS A 76 -7.03 16.68 1.45
C LYS A 76 -8.28 16.17 0.72
N THR A 77 -8.89 15.09 1.20
CA THR A 77 -9.93 14.37 0.45
C THR A 77 -11.33 14.99 0.51
N LYS A 78 -11.60 15.90 1.45
CA LYS A 78 -12.93 16.51 1.71
C LYS A 78 -14.06 15.47 1.88
N VAL A 79 -13.75 14.23 2.23
CA VAL A 79 -14.74 13.16 2.38
C VAL A 79 -15.53 13.37 3.68
N LYS A 80 -16.87 13.30 3.61
CA LYS A 80 -17.77 13.33 4.78
C LYS A 80 -18.11 11.90 5.22
N GLY A 81 -18.43 11.73 6.51
CA GLY A 81 -18.82 10.45 7.11
C GLY A 81 -17.69 9.43 7.00
N ILE A 82 -16.61 9.61 7.75
CA ILE A 82 -15.45 8.70 7.72
C ILE A 82 -15.45 7.88 8.99
N LYS A 83 -15.51 6.55 8.86
CA LYS A 83 -15.47 5.62 9.97
C LYS A 83 -14.03 5.31 10.40
N THR A 84 -13.14 5.06 9.44
CA THR A 84 -11.73 4.79 9.72
C THR A 84 -10.85 4.93 8.47
N VAL A 85 -9.54 5.03 8.66
CA VAL A 85 -8.53 4.93 7.58
C VAL A 85 -7.66 3.72 7.84
N VAL A 86 -7.76 2.75 6.94
CA VAL A 86 -7.03 1.49 7.01
C VAL A 86 -5.69 1.65 6.29
N VAL A 87 -4.61 1.22 6.92
CA VAL A 87 -3.30 1.03 6.26
C VAL A 87 -3.34 -0.34 5.60
N ASN A 88 -3.16 -0.41 4.28
CA ASN A 88 -3.25 -1.70 3.58
C ASN A 88 -1.92 -2.47 3.61
N ASN A 89 -0.81 -1.78 3.85
CA ASN A 89 0.53 -2.36 3.87
C ASN A 89 0.81 -2.99 5.24
N LYS A 90 1.61 -4.06 5.24
CA LYS A 90 2.12 -4.65 6.47
C LYS A 90 3.27 -3.80 7.01
N ILE A 91 3.02 -3.13 8.13
CA ILE A 91 4.04 -2.36 8.83
C ILE A 91 4.76 -3.25 9.84
N THR A 92 6.09 -3.27 9.77
CA THR A 92 6.95 -4.02 10.69
C THR A 92 8.10 -3.16 11.18
N TYR A 93 8.60 -3.49 12.36
CA TYR A 93 9.73 -2.81 12.98
C TYR A 93 10.85 -3.79 13.26
N GLU A 94 12.09 -3.39 12.95
CA GLU A 94 13.28 -4.17 13.23
C GLU A 94 14.29 -3.33 14.00
N LYS A 95 14.75 -3.84 15.15
CA LYS A 95 15.75 -3.15 15.97
C LYS A 95 17.04 -2.92 15.17
N THR A 96 17.62 -1.75 15.33
CA THR A 96 18.88 -1.37 14.68
C THR A 96 19.72 -0.47 15.58
N THR A 97 20.98 -0.28 15.18
CA THR A 97 21.85 0.77 15.71
C THR A 97 22.21 1.70 14.56
N CYS A 98 22.05 2.99 14.78
CA CYS A 98 22.14 4.01 13.73
C CYS A 98 22.77 5.28 14.29
N ASN A 99 23.09 6.23 13.40
CA ASN A 99 23.51 7.56 13.83
C ASN A 99 22.29 8.35 14.28
N GLU A 100 22.43 9.23 15.28
CA GLU A 100 21.31 10.05 15.75
C GLU A 100 20.71 10.91 14.62
N SER A 101 21.52 11.36 13.67
CA SER A 101 21.08 12.09 12.48
C SER A 101 20.21 11.27 11.50
N GLU A 102 20.18 9.94 11.63
CA GLU A 102 19.38 9.04 10.80
C GLU A 102 18.00 8.76 11.42
N ILE A 103 17.79 9.17 12.68
CA ILE A 103 16.50 9.00 13.38
C ILE A 103 15.55 10.11 12.95
N TYR A 104 14.50 9.73 12.25
CA TYR A 104 13.40 10.64 11.93
C TYR A 104 12.52 10.90 13.16
N SER A 105 12.08 12.15 13.29
CA SER A 105 10.89 12.46 14.10
C SER A 105 9.63 11.90 13.42
N ALA A 106 8.52 11.78 14.16
CA ALA A 106 7.25 11.36 13.57
C ALA A 106 6.80 12.30 12.44
N GLU A 107 7.05 13.60 12.59
CA GLU A 107 6.72 14.64 11.63
C GLU A 107 7.55 14.49 10.35
N ASP A 108 8.88 14.39 10.48
CA ASP A 108 9.78 14.26 9.33
C ASP A 108 9.55 12.98 8.56
N LEU A 109 9.29 11.87 9.27
CA LEU A 109 8.95 10.61 8.62
C LEU A 109 7.61 10.71 7.89
N SER A 110 6.61 11.37 8.49
CA SER A 110 5.31 11.57 7.83
C SER A 110 5.45 12.40 6.55
N ASN A 111 6.26 13.46 6.56
CA ASN A 111 6.57 14.29 5.39
C ASN A 111 7.21 13.45 4.29
N LYS A 112 8.24 12.67 4.64
CA LYS A 112 8.92 11.77 3.72
C LYS A 112 7.97 10.74 3.09
N ILE A 113 7.06 10.15 3.87
CA ILE A 113 6.05 9.19 3.37
C ILE A 113 5.11 9.90 2.37
N ILE A 114 4.61 11.09 2.73
CA ILE A 114 3.71 11.87 1.87
C ILE A 114 4.38 12.24 0.54
N GLU A 115 5.62 12.72 0.58
CA GLU A 115 6.39 13.08 -0.62
C GLU A 115 6.60 11.88 -1.55
N ASN A 116 7.01 10.74 -0.99
CA ASN A 116 7.21 9.52 -1.77
C ASN A 116 5.91 9.03 -2.43
N ASN A 117 4.80 9.06 -1.70
CA ASN A 117 3.51 8.67 -2.26
C ASN A 117 3.05 9.62 -3.38
N ASN A 118 3.23 10.94 -3.22
CA ASN A 118 2.90 11.92 -4.27
C ASN A 118 3.73 11.72 -5.54
N ASN A 119 4.97 11.24 -5.39
CA ASN A 119 5.87 10.91 -6.49
C ASN A 119 5.63 9.53 -7.12
N LYS A 120 4.47 8.90 -6.87
CA LYS A 120 4.03 7.58 -7.37
C LYS A 120 4.83 6.38 -6.83
N ASN A 121 5.65 6.55 -5.80
CA ASN A 121 6.37 5.44 -5.17
C ASN A 121 5.49 4.63 -4.19
N ASN A 122 4.29 5.13 -3.84
CA ASN A 122 3.23 4.44 -3.07
C ASN A 122 3.74 3.59 -1.89
N VAL A 123 4.62 4.17 -1.08
CA VAL A 123 5.32 3.50 0.02
C VAL A 123 4.35 3.03 1.11
N ILE A 124 3.28 3.78 1.36
CA ILE A 124 2.17 3.35 2.21
C ILE A 124 0.85 3.70 1.54
N SER A 125 -0.01 2.70 1.33
CA SER A 125 -1.35 2.84 0.78
C SER A 125 -2.40 2.83 1.89
N PHE A 126 -3.41 3.67 1.71
CA PHE A 126 -4.49 3.86 2.68
C PHE A 126 -5.84 3.67 2.00
N THR A 127 -6.77 3.07 2.72
CA THR A 127 -8.17 2.97 2.32
C THR A 127 -9.03 3.79 3.27
N ILE A 128 -9.77 4.76 2.73
CA ILE A 128 -10.76 5.51 3.50
C ILE A 128 -12.03 4.66 3.58
N VAL A 129 -12.38 4.24 4.79
CA VAL A 129 -13.65 3.57 5.06
C VAL A 129 -14.64 4.64 5.49
N LYS A 130 -15.65 4.90 4.65
CA LYS A 130 -16.73 5.81 5.01
C LYS A 130 -17.63 5.16 6.06
N GLU A 131 -18.13 5.98 6.97
CA GLU A 131 -19.29 5.69 7.79
C GLU A 131 -20.43 5.42 6.80
N SER A 132 -20.76 4.14 6.63
CA SER A 132 -21.98 3.78 5.90
C SER A 132 -23.11 4.49 6.63
N GLU A 133 -23.99 5.17 5.90
CA GLU A 133 -25.36 5.36 6.39
C GLU A 133 -25.88 3.95 6.64
N ALA A 134 -25.77 3.50 7.89
CA ALA A 134 -25.95 2.11 8.22
C ALA A 134 -27.42 1.76 7.99
N MET A 135 -27.69 0.93 6.98
CA MET A 135 -28.81 0.00 7.09
C MET A 135 -28.66 -0.74 8.42
N PRO A 136 -29.78 -0.99 9.13
CA PRO A 136 -29.76 -1.35 10.54
C PRO A 136 -28.86 -2.57 10.77
N VAL A 137 -28.07 -2.51 11.85
CA VAL A 137 -27.34 -3.68 12.35
C VAL A 137 -28.37 -4.70 12.76
N ILE A 138 -28.65 -5.61 11.85
CA ILE A 138 -29.55 -6.71 12.08
C ILE A 138 -28.80 -7.74 12.94
N SER A 139 -29.22 -7.85 14.19
CA SER A 139 -28.47 -8.43 15.30
C SER A 139 -28.72 -9.93 15.55
N SER A 140 -29.36 -10.65 14.62
CA SER A 140 -29.70 -12.07 14.83
C SER A 140 -28.99 -13.03 13.86
N PRO A 141 -28.53 -14.22 14.35
CA PRO A 141 -28.03 -15.31 13.49
C PRO A 141 -29.01 -15.75 12.40
N ARG A 142 -30.31 -15.51 12.60
CA ARG A 142 -31.38 -15.86 11.66
C ARG A 142 -31.35 -14.98 10.42
N GLU A 143 -31.06 -13.69 10.56
CA GLU A 143 -30.92 -12.78 9.41
C GLU A 143 -29.55 -12.88 8.74
N LYS A 144 -28.52 -13.28 9.50
CA LYS A 144 -27.22 -13.71 8.95
C LYS A 144 -27.40 -14.85 7.94
N LEU A 145 -28.31 -15.79 8.21
CA LEU A 145 -28.70 -16.86 7.26
C LEU A 145 -29.57 -16.37 6.10
N VAL A 146 -30.39 -15.33 6.28
CA VAL A 146 -31.27 -14.81 5.21
C VAL A 146 -30.47 -14.06 4.14
N ALA A 147 -29.39 -13.35 4.50
CA ALA A 147 -28.45 -12.78 3.52
C ALA A 147 -27.73 -13.87 2.71
N LEU A 148 -27.38 -14.99 3.36
CA LEU A 148 -26.84 -16.20 2.72
C LEU A 148 -27.84 -16.94 1.81
N ASN A 149 -29.14 -16.71 1.96
CA ASN A 149 -30.19 -17.34 1.15
C ASN A 149 -30.49 -16.59 -0.16
N SER A 150 -29.78 -15.50 -0.44
CA SER A 150 -29.81 -14.91 -1.78
C SER A 150 -28.95 -15.78 -2.69
N SER A 151 -29.59 -16.61 -3.53
CA SER A 151 -28.89 -17.40 -4.55
C SER A 151 -27.99 -16.47 -5.34
N LEU A 152 -26.68 -16.69 -5.24
CA LEU A 152 -25.69 -15.96 -6.01
C LEU A 152 -26.04 -16.10 -7.48
N HIS A 153 -26.02 -14.97 -8.17
CA HIS A 153 -26.09 -14.98 -9.63
C HIS A 153 -24.83 -15.62 -10.19
N THR A 154 -24.98 -16.40 -11.26
CA THR A 154 -23.86 -17.01 -11.95
C THR A 154 -23.02 -15.91 -12.59
N PRO A 155 -21.77 -15.70 -12.15
CA PRO A 155 -20.96 -14.59 -12.60
C PRO A 155 -20.51 -14.72 -14.05
N THR A 156 -20.50 -15.92 -14.65
CA THR A 156 -20.22 -16.07 -16.08
C THR A 156 -20.76 -17.39 -16.59
N VAL A 157 -21.04 -17.47 -17.89
CA VAL A 157 -21.39 -18.73 -18.56
C VAL A 157 -20.11 -19.42 -19.01
N GLY A 158 -19.91 -20.66 -18.59
CA GLY A 158 -18.73 -21.43 -18.93
C GLY A 158 -18.72 -22.79 -18.22
N TRP A 159 -17.60 -23.49 -18.31
CA TRP A 159 -17.44 -24.85 -17.78
C TRP A 159 -16.69 -24.79 -16.46
N LEU A 160 -17.24 -25.38 -15.41
CA LEU A 160 -16.53 -25.48 -14.13
C LEU A 160 -15.35 -26.44 -14.26
N THR A 161 -14.13 -25.91 -14.25
CA THR A 161 -12.89 -26.68 -14.44
C THR A 161 -12.12 -26.92 -13.15
N SER A 162 -12.36 -26.12 -12.11
CA SER A 162 -11.70 -26.28 -10.81
C SER A 162 -12.64 -25.92 -9.67
N TYR A 163 -12.65 -26.76 -8.64
CA TYR A 163 -13.48 -26.59 -7.46
C TYR A 163 -12.72 -25.91 -6.32
N PHE A 164 -13.44 -25.32 -5.38
CA PHE A 164 -12.89 -24.84 -4.12
C PHE A 164 -12.34 -26.00 -3.29
N GLY A 165 -11.18 -25.81 -2.68
CA GLY A 165 -10.60 -26.79 -1.75
C GLY A 165 -9.11 -27.04 -1.96
N VAL A 166 -8.56 -28.00 -1.21
CA VAL A 166 -7.14 -28.36 -1.26
C VAL A 166 -6.90 -29.34 -2.40
N ARG A 167 -5.92 -29.04 -3.25
CA ARG A 167 -5.39 -29.92 -4.29
C ARG A 167 -3.87 -29.93 -4.21
N ASP A 168 -3.28 -31.11 -4.15
CA ASP A 168 -1.82 -31.30 -4.10
C ASP A 168 -1.13 -30.48 -2.98
N GLY A 169 -1.83 -30.29 -1.84
CA GLY A 169 -1.35 -29.51 -0.70
C GLY A 169 -1.53 -28.00 -0.81
N ILE A 170 -2.03 -27.49 -1.94
CA ILE A 170 -2.30 -26.07 -2.19
C ILE A 170 -3.80 -25.80 -2.10
N MET A 171 -4.19 -24.78 -1.33
CA MET A 171 -5.59 -24.39 -1.18
C MET A 171 -6.05 -23.51 -2.35
N HIS A 172 -6.99 -24.02 -3.13
CA HIS A 172 -7.73 -23.23 -4.11
C HIS A 172 -8.89 -22.49 -3.43
N LYS A 173 -8.82 -21.15 -3.41
CA LYS A 173 -9.68 -20.27 -2.61
C LYS A 173 -11.02 -19.92 -3.28
N GLY A 174 -11.25 -20.42 -4.49
CA GLY A 174 -12.43 -20.13 -5.29
C GLY A 174 -12.78 -21.29 -6.21
N ILE A 175 -13.52 -21.00 -7.27
CA ILE A 175 -13.77 -21.90 -8.40
C ILE A 175 -13.21 -21.29 -9.67
N ASP A 176 -12.84 -22.14 -10.63
CA ASP A 176 -12.43 -21.71 -11.96
C ASP A 176 -13.48 -22.13 -12.99
N VAL A 177 -13.95 -21.15 -13.76
CA VAL A 177 -14.96 -21.34 -14.81
C VAL A 177 -14.31 -21.00 -16.15
N ALA A 178 -14.00 -22.02 -16.93
CA ALA A 178 -13.43 -21.86 -18.26
C ALA A 178 -14.47 -21.28 -19.22
N ALA A 179 -14.09 -20.21 -19.90
CA ALA A 179 -14.94 -19.53 -20.87
C ALA A 179 -14.05 -18.82 -21.90
N ASN A 180 -14.61 -18.51 -23.06
CA ASN A 180 -13.87 -17.81 -24.10
C ASN A 180 -13.36 -16.44 -23.61
N LEU A 181 -12.19 -16.04 -24.11
CA LEU A 181 -11.66 -14.68 -23.90
C LEU A 181 -12.73 -13.65 -24.31
N GLY A 182 -13.04 -12.72 -23.43
CA GLY A 182 -14.06 -11.69 -23.68
C GLY A 182 -15.48 -12.06 -23.24
N THR A 183 -15.74 -13.29 -22.76
CA THR A 183 -17.07 -13.64 -22.20
C THR A 183 -17.42 -12.70 -21.05
N PRO A 184 -18.65 -12.14 -20.98
CA PRO A 184 -19.05 -11.26 -19.90
C PRO A 184 -18.93 -11.90 -18.51
N ILE A 185 -18.45 -11.11 -17.56
CA ILE A 185 -18.49 -11.40 -16.12
C ILE A 185 -19.49 -10.44 -15.47
N GLU A 186 -20.49 -11.00 -14.81
CA GLU A 186 -21.56 -10.29 -14.13
C GLU A 186 -21.40 -10.40 -12.60
N ALA A 187 -21.89 -9.39 -11.88
CA ALA A 187 -21.84 -9.38 -10.43
C ALA A 187 -22.79 -10.42 -9.82
N ALA A 188 -22.27 -11.25 -8.93
CA ALA A 188 -23.01 -12.32 -8.28
C ALA A 188 -24.07 -11.80 -7.29
N LEU A 189 -23.88 -10.59 -6.75
CA LEU A 189 -24.78 -9.95 -5.78
C LEU A 189 -24.65 -8.41 -5.82
N ASP A 190 -25.67 -7.71 -5.31
CA ASP A 190 -25.65 -6.26 -5.09
C ASP A 190 -24.52 -5.88 -4.13
N GLY A 191 -23.83 -4.76 -4.37
CA GLY A 191 -22.76 -4.32 -3.47
C GLY A 191 -22.04 -3.06 -3.95
N THR A 192 -20.87 -2.82 -3.38
CA THR A 192 -19.98 -1.71 -3.76
C THR A 192 -18.62 -2.26 -4.13
N VAL A 193 -18.02 -1.79 -5.22
CA VAL A 193 -16.68 -2.22 -5.63
C VAL A 193 -15.66 -1.80 -4.58
N SER A 194 -15.08 -2.75 -3.87
CA SER A 194 -14.02 -2.53 -2.88
C SER A 194 -12.64 -2.40 -3.54
N PHE A 195 -12.46 -3.02 -4.72
CA PHE A 195 -11.24 -2.92 -5.52
C PHE A 195 -11.51 -3.20 -6.99
N SER A 196 -10.90 -2.43 -7.89
CA SER A 196 -10.81 -2.72 -9.33
C SER A 196 -9.43 -2.34 -9.85
N GLY A 197 -8.67 -3.29 -10.37
CA GLY A 197 -7.30 -3.05 -10.82
C GLY A 197 -6.49 -4.32 -11.04
N ILE A 198 -5.16 -4.20 -11.02
CA ILE A 198 -4.23 -5.34 -11.14
C ILE A 198 -3.72 -5.72 -9.75
N GLN A 199 -3.78 -7.01 -9.42
CA GLN A 199 -3.21 -7.56 -8.20
C GLN A 199 -2.35 -8.80 -8.53
N ASN A 200 -1.20 -8.93 -7.87
CA ASN A 200 -0.32 -10.09 -8.06
C ASN A 200 -1.07 -11.41 -7.83
N GLY A 201 -0.79 -12.41 -8.66
CA GLY A 201 -1.52 -13.68 -8.73
C GLY A 201 -2.87 -13.59 -9.45
N TYR A 202 -3.74 -12.66 -9.06
CA TYR A 202 -5.09 -12.54 -9.63
C TYR A 202 -5.14 -11.88 -11.02
N GLY A 203 -4.10 -11.15 -11.43
CA GLY A 203 -4.15 -10.37 -12.66
C GLY A 203 -5.11 -9.18 -12.53
N LYS A 204 -5.87 -8.89 -13.58
CA LYS A 204 -6.96 -7.91 -13.49
C LYS A 204 -8.11 -8.50 -12.68
N VAL A 205 -8.53 -7.78 -11.64
CA VAL A 205 -9.47 -8.28 -10.65
C VAL A 205 -10.45 -7.20 -10.22
N VAL A 206 -11.70 -7.61 -10.01
CA VAL A 206 -12.75 -6.83 -9.34
C VAL A 206 -13.07 -7.51 -8.01
N LYS A 207 -13.23 -6.73 -6.96
CA LYS A 207 -13.75 -7.19 -5.67
C LYS A 207 -14.96 -6.35 -5.29
N ILE A 208 -16.00 -6.99 -4.80
CA ILE A 208 -17.26 -6.35 -4.44
C ILE A 208 -17.59 -6.70 -3.00
N ASP A 209 -17.75 -5.67 -2.16
CA ASP A 209 -18.28 -5.78 -0.81
C ASP A 209 -19.82 -5.74 -0.87
N HIS A 210 -20.45 -6.79 -0.36
CA HIS A 210 -21.91 -6.95 -0.34
C HIS A 210 -22.51 -6.55 1.03
N GLY A 211 -21.68 -6.07 1.95
CA GLY A 211 -22.04 -5.83 3.34
C GLY A 211 -22.07 -7.12 4.16
N ASN A 212 -22.27 -6.97 5.47
CA ASN A 212 -22.37 -8.09 6.42
C ASN A 212 -21.16 -9.05 6.41
N GLY A 213 -19.99 -8.55 5.98
CA GLY A 213 -18.75 -9.32 5.91
C GLY A 213 -18.65 -10.25 4.68
N MET A 214 -19.54 -10.12 3.69
CA MET A 214 -19.50 -10.90 2.45
C MET A 214 -18.80 -10.13 1.33
N GLU A 215 -17.82 -10.77 0.68
CA GLU A 215 -17.10 -10.22 -0.47
C GLU A 215 -17.08 -11.25 -1.60
N THR A 216 -17.19 -10.80 -2.85
CA THR A 216 -16.90 -11.61 -4.03
C THR A 216 -15.71 -11.08 -4.80
N ILE A 217 -14.95 -11.98 -5.43
CA ILE A 217 -13.72 -11.67 -6.16
C ILE A 217 -13.81 -12.30 -7.55
N TYR A 218 -13.53 -11.50 -8.58
CA TYR A 218 -13.58 -11.87 -10.00
C TYR A 218 -12.22 -11.60 -10.62
N ALA A 219 -11.45 -12.64 -10.90
CA ALA A 219 -10.05 -12.54 -11.27
C ALA A 219 -9.74 -13.11 -12.66
N HIS A 220 -8.49 -12.92 -13.07
CA HIS A 220 -7.94 -13.24 -14.39
C HIS A 220 -8.61 -12.48 -15.55
N CYS A 221 -9.29 -11.37 -15.26
CA CYS A 221 -10.09 -10.64 -16.24
C CYS A 221 -9.24 -10.12 -17.42
N ASN A 222 -9.87 -9.95 -18.58
CA ASN A 222 -9.28 -9.28 -19.74
C ASN A 222 -9.49 -7.76 -19.67
N LYS A 223 -10.70 -7.33 -19.29
CA LYS A 223 -11.11 -5.93 -19.20
C LYS A 223 -12.00 -5.72 -17.98
N LEU A 224 -11.88 -4.55 -17.35
CA LEU A 224 -12.69 -4.14 -16.20
C LEU A 224 -13.57 -2.95 -16.62
N TYR A 225 -14.85 -2.97 -16.27
CA TYR A 225 -15.83 -1.94 -16.63
C TYR A 225 -16.26 -1.06 -15.44
N VAL A 226 -15.79 -1.39 -14.24
CA VAL A 226 -16.15 -0.71 -13.00
C VAL A 226 -14.91 -0.25 -12.25
N ASN A 227 -15.06 0.79 -11.44
CA ASN A 227 -14.02 1.40 -10.62
C ASN A 227 -14.34 1.21 -9.13
N THR A 228 -13.31 1.32 -8.30
CA THR A 228 -13.49 1.32 -6.83
C THR A 228 -14.47 2.40 -6.40
N GLY A 229 -15.46 2.02 -5.59
CA GLY A 229 -16.53 2.88 -5.11
C GLY A 229 -17.82 2.85 -5.92
N ASP A 230 -17.84 2.17 -7.08
CA ASP A 230 -19.06 2.02 -7.87
C ASP A 230 -20.09 1.13 -7.15
N THR A 231 -21.36 1.55 -7.18
CA THR A 231 -22.49 0.73 -6.71
C THR A 231 -22.88 -0.26 -7.79
N ILE A 232 -22.94 -1.53 -7.44
CA ILE A 232 -23.19 -2.66 -8.34
C ILE A 232 -24.53 -3.29 -8.02
N LYS A 233 -25.27 -3.65 -9.07
CA LYS A 233 -26.44 -4.52 -8.98
C LYS A 233 -26.10 -5.93 -9.41
N LYS A 234 -26.75 -6.92 -8.78
CA LYS A 234 -26.66 -8.32 -9.19
C LYS A 234 -26.99 -8.46 -10.68
N GLY A 235 -26.18 -9.23 -11.41
CA GLY A 235 -26.29 -9.42 -12.86
C GLY A 235 -25.71 -8.27 -13.70
N MET A 236 -25.15 -7.23 -13.09
CA MET A 236 -24.52 -6.15 -13.84
C MET A 236 -23.18 -6.62 -14.41
N HIS A 237 -22.91 -6.34 -15.68
CA HIS A 237 -21.64 -6.61 -16.36
C HIS A 237 -20.52 -5.74 -15.75
N ILE A 238 -19.51 -6.38 -15.18
CA ILE A 238 -18.43 -5.73 -14.43
C ILE A 238 -17.04 -5.94 -15.04
N ALA A 239 -16.84 -7.04 -15.76
CA ALA A 239 -15.56 -7.40 -16.37
C ALA A 239 -15.77 -8.37 -17.54
N ASP A 240 -14.70 -8.67 -18.27
CA ASP A 240 -14.68 -9.76 -19.24
C ASP A 240 -13.68 -10.84 -18.83
N VAL A 241 -14.01 -12.11 -19.10
CA VAL A 241 -13.13 -13.27 -18.94
C VAL A 241 -11.82 -13.03 -19.68
N GLY A 242 -10.72 -13.40 -19.04
CA GLY A 242 -9.38 -13.28 -19.59
C GLY A 242 -8.44 -14.37 -19.12
N SER A 243 -7.15 -14.10 -19.28
CA SER A 243 -6.05 -14.99 -18.89
C SER A 243 -4.90 -14.16 -18.31
N THR A 244 -5.21 -13.18 -17.46
CA THR A 244 -4.18 -12.30 -16.84
C THR A 244 -3.75 -12.82 -15.46
N GLY A 245 -2.54 -12.50 -15.02
CA GLY A 245 -2.00 -13.03 -13.74
C GLY A 245 -1.58 -14.48 -13.86
N ASP A 246 -1.70 -15.23 -12.77
CA ASP A 246 -1.32 -16.64 -12.70
C ASP A 246 -2.43 -17.53 -13.30
N SER A 247 -2.58 -17.47 -14.61
CA SER A 247 -3.61 -18.16 -15.36
C SER A 247 -3.00 -18.97 -16.51
N THR A 248 -3.45 -20.22 -16.67
CA THR A 248 -2.96 -21.13 -17.72
C THR A 248 -3.78 -21.08 -19.01
N GLY A 249 -4.87 -20.31 -19.04
CA GLY A 249 -5.74 -20.13 -20.19
C GLY A 249 -7.01 -19.36 -19.81
N PRO A 250 -7.86 -18.96 -20.78
CA PRO A 250 -9.04 -18.15 -20.50
C PRO A 250 -10.02 -18.78 -19.50
N HIS A 251 -10.20 -18.16 -18.34
CA HIS A 251 -11.19 -18.54 -17.33
C HIS A 251 -11.50 -17.38 -16.37
N LEU A 252 -12.62 -17.49 -15.66
CA LEU A 252 -12.91 -16.70 -14.47
C LEU A 252 -12.46 -17.50 -13.24
N HIS A 253 -11.60 -16.90 -12.42
CA HIS A 253 -11.41 -17.34 -11.04
C HIS A 253 -12.36 -16.54 -10.13
N PHE A 254 -13.28 -17.25 -9.46
CA PHE A 254 -14.33 -16.66 -8.65
C PHE A 254 -14.21 -17.10 -7.19
N GLU A 255 -14.00 -16.15 -6.27
CA GLU A 255 -14.00 -16.42 -4.83
C GLU A 255 -15.23 -15.80 -4.16
N VAL A 256 -15.67 -16.45 -3.08
CA VAL A 256 -16.59 -15.88 -2.09
C VAL A 256 -15.87 -15.87 -0.75
N LYS A 257 -15.93 -14.74 -0.03
CA LYS A 257 -15.41 -14.61 1.32
C LYS A 257 -16.51 -14.24 2.28
N VAL A 258 -16.46 -14.82 3.48
CA VAL A 258 -17.35 -14.49 4.60
C VAL A 258 -16.50 -14.20 5.83
N ASN A 259 -16.62 -12.98 6.35
CA ASN A 259 -15.80 -12.44 7.44
C ASN A 259 -14.29 -12.61 7.18
N GLY A 260 -13.87 -12.35 5.94
CA GLY A 260 -12.47 -12.45 5.51
C GLY A 260 -11.97 -13.86 5.17
N ASN A 261 -12.76 -14.91 5.42
CA ASN A 261 -12.38 -16.29 5.13
C ASN A 261 -12.96 -16.76 3.79
N PRO A 262 -12.16 -17.36 2.89
CA PRO A 262 -12.68 -18.00 1.68
C PRO A 262 -13.64 -19.14 2.02
N VAL A 263 -14.77 -19.17 1.31
CA VAL A 263 -15.79 -20.22 1.41
C VAL A 263 -16.09 -20.76 0.02
N ASP A 264 -16.59 -21.99 -0.04
CA ASP A 264 -16.97 -22.64 -1.29
C ASP A 264 -18.12 -21.89 -1.99
N PRO A 265 -17.89 -21.24 -3.15
CA PRO A 265 -18.91 -20.49 -3.88
C PRO A 265 -20.14 -21.32 -4.26
N LEU A 266 -19.97 -22.63 -4.50
CA LEU A 266 -21.05 -23.51 -4.94
C LEU A 266 -22.08 -23.78 -3.86
N LYS A 267 -21.78 -23.47 -2.59
CA LYS A 267 -22.75 -23.55 -1.48
C LYS A 267 -23.74 -22.38 -1.45
N TYR A 268 -23.48 -21.32 -2.22
CA TYR A 268 -24.24 -20.08 -2.22
C TYR A 268 -24.94 -19.82 -3.57
N GLY A 269 -24.57 -20.55 -4.62
CA GLY A 269 -25.23 -20.53 -5.93
C GLY A 269 -26.36 -21.56 -6.06
N SER A 270 -27.13 -21.48 -7.15
CA SER A 270 -28.10 -22.54 -7.45
C SER A 270 -27.41 -23.76 -8.11
N LYS A 271 -27.87 -24.97 -7.78
CA LYS A 271 -27.13 -26.23 -7.99
C LYS A 271 -26.77 -26.60 -9.44
N ASN A 272 -27.25 -25.87 -10.46
CA ASN A 272 -27.13 -26.24 -11.88
C ASN A 272 -26.75 -25.02 -12.75
N GLN A 273 -25.55 -24.47 -12.63
CA GLN A 273 -25.26 -23.15 -13.22
C GLN A 273 -23.91 -22.95 -13.94
N TYR A 274 -23.14 -24.01 -14.18
CA TYR A 274 -21.99 -23.98 -15.09
C TYR A 274 -22.02 -25.25 -15.94
#